data_AF-A0A7V0NHD1-F1
#
_entry.id   AF-A0A7V0NHD1-F1
#
_cell.length_a   1.000
_cell.length_b   1.000
_cell.length_c   1.000
_cell.angle_alpha   90.00
_cell.angle_beta   90.00
_cell.angle_gamma   90.00
#
_symmetry.space_group_name_H-M   'P 1'
#
loop_
_entity.id
_entity.type
_entity.pdbx_description
1 polymer ?
#
loop_
_entity_poly.entity_id
_entity_poly.type
_entity_poly.pdbx_seq_one_letter_code
_entity_poly.pdbx_strand_id
1 'polypeptide(L)'
;MEKYITIEGAREHNLKNISLKIPRNKLVVITGLSGSGKSSLAFDTIFAEGQRRYVESLSAYARQFLALMEKPDVDRIDGLSPAVAIQQRKASHNPRSTVATTTEIYDYLRLLFARVGTPHCWICGGKIERWTVQGIVDEILSNLPAGHRILIMAPLVRGRKGEYKSLFEQLQKEGFLRVRVDGTIKVMDEPIRLEKHKKHTIELIVDRLTVDEKYRQRLSESVETALSYGDGLVLVVDYDTGEERLFSEKMSCPRCGTSLEELTPRMFSFNSPYGACPTCGGLGYQMKIDPELVVADPNLSLKDGAIAPWRDPIGTWYFAQLRALSRKYGIPLNRPWRELSEEHKRIILYGADEEIEVEYTTGRHEGVWRGRFEGVIPNLERRYRQTDSVGVREWIQRFMVTLPCEDCGGSRLRPEARAVTVADKHIHEITAMTITEAEKFFRKLPEKLTPIQRQIADQIIKEILSRLEFLNQVGVGYLTLDRMTHTLSGGEAQRIHLATQIGSRLVGVLYILDEPTIG
;
A
#
# COMPACT_ATOMS: atom_id res chain seq x y z
N MET A 1 4.13 -26.87 40.80
CA MET A 1 3.81 -27.04 39.37
C MET A 1 3.99 -28.50 39.00
N GLU A 2 3.02 -29.09 38.30
CA GLU A 2 3.17 -30.44 37.76
C GLU A 2 4.37 -30.52 36.83
N LYS A 3 5.19 -31.57 36.96
CA LYS A 3 6.41 -31.75 36.16
C LYS A 3 6.15 -32.32 34.76
N TYR A 4 4.96 -32.89 34.54
CA TYR A 4 4.59 -33.61 33.34
C TYR A 4 3.20 -33.17 32.86
N ILE A 5 2.97 -33.25 31.55
CA ILE A 5 1.64 -33.35 30.96
C ILE A 5 1.30 -34.84 30.98
N THR A 6 0.24 -35.21 31.68
CA THR A 6 -0.19 -36.62 31.80
C THR A 6 -1.41 -36.82 30.92
N ILE A 7 -1.35 -37.82 30.05
CA ILE A 7 -2.44 -38.17 29.13
C ILE A 7 -2.85 -39.59 29.48
N GLU A 8 -4.14 -39.82 29.70
CA GLU A 8 -4.73 -41.12 29.99
C GLU A 8 -5.82 -41.43 29.00
N GLY A 9 -5.73 -42.62 28.41
CA GLY A 9 -6.75 -43.18 27.52
C GLY A 9 -7.02 -42.38 26.24
N ALA A 10 -5.99 -41.89 25.55
CA ALA A 10 -6.19 -41.23 24.26
C ALA A 10 -6.55 -42.25 23.16
N ARG A 11 -7.65 -41.98 22.45
CA ARG A 11 -8.28 -42.86 21.45
C ARG A 11 -8.60 -42.17 20.13
N GLU A 12 -8.23 -40.90 19.98
CA GLU A 12 -8.44 -40.12 18.75
C GLU A 12 -7.94 -40.87 17.50
N HIS A 13 -8.78 -40.97 16.47
CA HIS A 13 -8.52 -41.72 15.23
C HIS A 13 -8.04 -43.17 15.43
N ASN A 14 -6.74 -43.42 15.24
CA ASN A 14 -6.16 -44.76 15.30
C ASN A 14 -5.40 -45.04 16.60
N LEU A 15 -5.43 -44.11 17.57
CA LEU A 15 -4.82 -44.30 18.88
C LEU A 15 -5.52 -45.42 19.66
N LYS A 16 -4.73 -46.29 20.30
CA LYS A 16 -5.21 -47.52 20.95
C LYS A 16 -5.27 -47.36 22.47
N ASN A 17 -6.07 -46.41 22.95
CA ASN A 17 -6.27 -46.13 24.38
C ASN A 17 -4.94 -45.88 25.11
N ILE A 18 -4.09 -45.03 24.54
CA ILE A 18 -2.71 -44.86 25.01
C ILE A 18 -2.65 -43.92 26.21
N SER A 19 -1.74 -44.21 27.14
CA SER A 19 -1.46 -43.36 28.30
C SER A 19 0.03 -43.06 28.38
N LEU A 20 0.39 -41.78 28.53
CA LEU A 20 1.79 -41.35 28.51
C LEU A 20 2.01 -40.07 29.33
N LYS A 21 3.28 -39.81 29.67
CA LYS A 21 3.72 -38.61 30.39
C LYS A 21 4.74 -37.85 29.56
N ILE A 22 4.46 -36.57 29.28
CA ILE A 22 5.35 -35.67 28.53
C ILE A 22 6.02 -34.72 29.53
N PRO A 23 7.36 -34.64 29.60
CA PRO A 23 8.03 -33.71 30.52
C PRO A 23 7.77 -32.25 30.11
N ARG A 24 7.36 -31.41 31.06
CA ARG A 24 7.16 -29.97 30.81
C ARG A 24 8.49 -29.24 30.71
N ASN A 25 8.47 -28.09 30.02
CA ASN A 25 9.63 -27.20 29.84
C ASN A 25 10.84 -27.89 29.18
N LYS A 26 10.59 -28.89 28.33
CA LYS A 26 11.61 -29.57 27.53
C LYS A 26 11.19 -29.58 26.06
N LEU A 27 12.17 -29.65 25.18
CA LEU A 27 11.94 -29.99 23.77
C LEU A 27 11.63 -31.49 23.69
N VAL A 28 10.41 -31.83 23.26
CA VAL A 28 9.96 -33.22 23.10
C VAL A 28 9.67 -33.46 21.63
N VAL A 29 10.20 -34.58 21.11
CA VAL A 29 10.03 -34.97 19.70
C VAL A 29 9.18 -36.24 19.65
N ILE A 30 8.07 -36.18 18.91
CA ILE A 30 7.23 -37.35 18.60
C ILE A 30 7.73 -37.90 17.25
N THR A 31 8.13 -39.17 17.23
CA THR A 31 8.66 -39.84 16.04
C THR A 31 7.95 -41.17 15.79
N GLY A 32 8.01 -41.66 14.55
CA GLY A 32 7.32 -42.87 14.11
C GLY A 32 6.98 -42.87 12.62
N LEU A 33 6.58 -44.03 12.10
CA LEU A 33 6.20 -44.21 10.69
C LEU A 33 5.03 -43.29 10.27
N SER A 34 4.90 -43.02 8.97
CA SER A 34 3.73 -42.31 8.46
C SER A 34 2.45 -43.07 8.82
N GLY A 35 1.42 -42.34 9.27
CA GLY A 35 0.17 -42.94 9.73
C GLY A 35 0.22 -43.59 11.13
N SER A 36 1.33 -43.53 11.88
CA SER A 36 1.42 -44.14 13.22
C SER A 36 0.62 -43.44 14.33
N GLY A 37 -0.18 -42.42 14.01
CA GLY A 37 -0.97 -41.66 14.98
C GLY A 37 -0.23 -40.47 15.62
N LYS A 38 0.92 -40.03 15.07
CA LYS A 38 1.67 -38.87 15.59
C LYS A 38 0.83 -37.59 15.62
N SER A 39 0.22 -37.26 14.48
CA SER A 39 -0.61 -36.07 14.33
C SER A 39 -1.89 -36.17 15.16
N SER A 40 -2.48 -37.37 15.25
CA SER A 40 -3.64 -37.65 16.10
C SER A 40 -3.36 -37.38 17.57
N LEU A 41 -2.18 -37.77 18.07
CA LEU A 41 -1.76 -37.46 19.43
C LEU A 41 -1.43 -35.97 19.60
N ALA A 42 -0.59 -35.41 18.72
CA ALA A 42 -0.05 -34.06 18.88
C ALA A 42 -1.11 -32.96 18.63
N PHE A 43 -1.82 -33.04 17.52
CA PHE A 43 -2.73 -31.99 17.06
C PHE A 43 -4.18 -32.28 17.45
N ASP A 44 -4.67 -33.49 17.13
CA ASP A 44 -6.09 -33.79 17.30
C ASP A 44 -6.45 -34.08 18.77
N THR A 45 -5.46 -34.46 19.59
CA THR A 45 -5.64 -34.65 21.05
C THR A 45 -5.06 -33.51 21.88
N ILE A 46 -3.73 -33.35 21.92
CA ILE A 46 -3.05 -32.44 22.86
C ILE A 46 -3.32 -30.97 22.52
N PHE A 47 -3.11 -30.57 21.26
CA PHE A 47 -3.37 -29.19 20.83
C PHE A 47 -4.85 -28.84 20.95
N ALA A 48 -5.74 -29.69 20.43
CA ALA A 48 -7.18 -29.47 20.48
C ALA A 48 -7.68 -29.27 21.91
N GLU A 49 -7.27 -30.12 22.85
CA GLU A 49 -7.65 -29.99 24.26
C GLU A 49 -7.03 -28.74 24.92
N GLY A 50 -5.79 -28.40 24.58
CA GLY A 50 -5.10 -27.22 25.11
C GLY A 50 -5.73 -25.92 24.65
N GLN A 51 -6.13 -25.85 23.38
CA GLN A 51 -6.85 -24.72 22.82
C GLN A 51 -8.26 -24.63 23.42
N ARG A 52 -9.00 -25.75 23.48
CA ARG A 52 -10.36 -25.78 24.04
C ARG A 52 -10.40 -25.24 25.46
N ARG A 53 -9.55 -25.75 26.36
CA ARG A 53 -9.49 -25.29 27.76
C ARG A 53 -9.16 -23.81 27.89
N TYR A 54 -8.28 -23.31 27.03
CA TYR A 54 -7.94 -21.88 27.02
C TYR A 54 -9.13 -21.03 26.56
N VAL A 55 -9.79 -21.38 25.46
CA VAL A 55 -10.93 -20.61 24.92
C VAL A 55 -12.14 -20.68 25.87
N GLU A 56 -12.33 -21.79 26.58
CA GLU A 56 -13.38 -21.93 27.62
C GLU A 56 -13.21 -20.94 28.78
N SER A 57 -11.98 -20.48 29.02
CA SER A 57 -11.67 -19.50 30.06
C SER A 57 -11.93 -18.04 29.63
N LEU A 58 -12.04 -17.76 28.32
CA LEU A 58 -12.09 -16.39 27.80
C LEU A 58 -13.41 -15.66 28.12
N SER A 59 -14.56 -16.33 27.92
CA SER A 59 -15.86 -15.74 28.26
C SER A 59 -16.95 -16.80 28.41
N ALA A 60 -18.02 -16.46 29.15
CA ALA A 60 -19.19 -17.33 29.27
C ALA A 60 -19.88 -17.57 27.91
N TYR A 61 -19.85 -16.57 27.01
CA TYR A 61 -20.35 -16.69 25.65
C TYR A 61 -19.51 -17.65 24.80
N ALA A 62 -18.17 -17.55 24.86
CA ALA A 62 -17.28 -18.45 24.12
C ALA A 62 -17.49 -19.92 24.50
N ARG A 63 -17.80 -20.22 25.77
CA ARG A 63 -18.14 -21.59 26.20
C ARG A 63 -19.36 -22.16 25.49
N GLN A 64 -20.37 -21.34 25.17
CA GLN A 64 -21.56 -21.80 24.46
C GLN A 64 -21.23 -22.26 23.04
N PHE A 65 -20.29 -21.59 22.36
CA PHE A 65 -19.83 -21.99 21.03
C PHE A 65 -18.90 -23.20 21.05
N LEU A 66 -18.05 -23.30 22.08
CA LEU A 66 -17.13 -24.44 22.24
C LEU A 66 -17.86 -25.75 22.57
N ALA A 67 -19.03 -25.68 23.21
CA ALA A 67 -19.86 -26.85 23.45
C ALA A 67 -20.32 -27.55 22.16
N LEU A 68 -20.27 -26.86 21.02
CA LEU A 68 -20.56 -27.41 19.69
C LEU A 68 -19.33 -28.05 19.02
N MET A 69 -18.13 -27.86 19.55
CA MET A 69 -16.92 -28.49 19.02
C MET A 69 -16.81 -29.91 19.56
N GLU A 70 -16.45 -30.85 18.69
CA GLU A 70 -16.15 -32.22 19.11
C GLU A 70 -14.97 -32.21 20.09
N LYS A 71 -15.18 -32.83 21.25
CA LYS A 71 -14.11 -33.02 22.24
C LYS A 71 -13.22 -34.17 21.78
N PRO A 72 -11.89 -34.04 21.89
CA PRO A 72 -10.99 -35.16 21.62
C PRO A 72 -11.36 -36.38 22.46
N ASP A 73 -11.28 -37.58 21.89
CA ASP A 73 -11.54 -38.83 22.60
C ASP A 73 -10.34 -39.19 23.49
N VAL A 74 -10.40 -38.70 24.72
CA VAL A 74 -9.41 -38.92 25.77
C VAL A 74 -10.08 -38.96 27.13
N ASP A 75 -9.66 -39.85 28.02
CA ASP A 75 -10.25 -39.96 29.36
C ASP A 75 -9.85 -38.76 30.23
N ARG A 76 -8.56 -38.45 30.24
CA ARG A 76 -8.03 -37.36 31.06
C ARG A 76 -6.72 -36.81 30.52
N ILE A 77 -6.58 -35.49 30.59
CA ILE A 77 -5.30 -34.79 30.39
C ILE A 77 -5.07 -33.83 31.55
N ASP A 78 -3.94 -33.97 32.25
CA ASP A 78 -3.51 -33.10 33.35
C ASP A 78 -2.21 -32.37 32.99
N GLY A 79 -1.97 -31.21 33.60
CA GLY A 79 -0.75 -30.42 33.37
C GLY A 79 -0.65 -29.71 32.03
N LEU A 80 -1.73 -29.67 31.26
CA LEU A 80 -1.77 -29.04 29.94
C LEU A 80 -1.71 -27.51 30.04
N SER A 81 -0.84 -26.91 29.22
CA SER A 81 -0.74 -25.45 29.10
C SER A 81 -1.56 -24.97 27.89
N PRO A 82 -1.89 -23.67 27.79
CA PRO A 82 -2.41 -23.13 26.53
C PRO A 82 -1.51 -23.54 25.37
N ALA A 83 -2.10 -24.15 24.34
CA ALA A 83 -1.36 -24.76 23.25
C ALA A 83 -1.44 -23.91 21.98
N VAL A 84 -0.32 -23.83 21.26
CA VAL A 84 -0.20 -23.15 19.96
C VAL A 84 0.38 -24.12 18.95
N ALA A 85 -0.37 -24.40 17.88
CA ALA A 85 0.07 -25.27 16.80
C ALA A 85 0.71 -24.46 15.66
N ILE A 86 1.85 -24.93 15.18
CA ILE A 86 2.58 -24.39 14.03
C ILE A 86 2.62 -25.48 12.95
N GLN A 87 1.56 -25.52 12.15
CA GLN A 87 1.33 -26.50 11.09
C GLN A 87 1.76 -25.98 9.71
N GLN A 88 1.98 -26.88 8.76
CA GLN A 88 2.16 -26.57 7.34
C GLN A 88 0.83 -26.26 6.65
N ARG A 89 0.05 -25.32 7.19
CA ARG A 89 -1.14 -24.85 6.49
C ARG A 89 -0.73 -23.93 5.36
N LYS A 90 -1.38 -24.07 4.20
CA LYS A 90 -1.23 -23.11 3.10
C LYS A 90 -1.51 -21.72 3.65
N ALA A 91 -0.60 -20.79 3.38
CA ALA A 91 -0.78 -19.40 3.77
C ALA A 91 -2.12 -18.89 3.23
N SER A 92 -2.78 -18.02 4.01
CA SER A 92 -4.06 -17.42 3.63
C SER A 92 -3.96 -16.83 2.22
N HIS A 93 -4.94 -17.17 1.37
CA HIS A 93 -5.06 -16.67 -0.01
C HIS A 93 -5.51 -15.19 -0.09
N ASN A 94 -5.41 -14.44 1.01
CA ASN A 94 -5.73 -13.01 1.00
C ASN A 94 -4.71 -12.25 0.12
N PRO A 95 -5.14 -11.65 -1.00
CA PRO A 95 -4.22 -10.98 -1.93
C PRO A 95 -3.55 -9.74 -1.33
N ARG A 96 -4.10 -9.19 -0.24
CA ARG A 96 -3.52 -8.04 0.46
C ARG A 96 -2.50 -8.44 1.54
N SER A 97 -2.38 -9.71 1.87
CA SER A 97 -1.45 -10.15 2.92
C SER A 97 -0.02 -10.28 2.38
N THR A 98 0.94 -9.69 3.09
CA THR A 98 2.38 -9.77 2.80
C THR A 98 3.15 -10.34 4.00
N VAL A 99 4.43 -10.64 3.78
CA VAL A 99 5.36 -11.02 4.85
C VAL A 99 5.36 -9.95 5.96
N ALA A 100 5.45 -8.67 5.61
CA ALA A 100 5.48 -7.58 6.58
C ALA A 100 4.16 -7.41 7.36
N THR A 101 3.00 -7.67 6.75
CA THR A 101 1.72 -7.61 7.49
C THR A 101 1.54 -8.81 8.41
N THR A 102 2.00 -9.99 8.01
CA THR A 102 1.88 -11.23 8.81
C THR A 102 2.80 -11.23 10.02
N THR A 103 3.91 -10.52 9.93
CA THR A 103 4.92 -10.37 10.99
C THR A 103 4.72 -9.10 11.82
N GLU A 104 3.67 -8.33 11.54
CA GLU A 104 3.37 -7.02 12.12
C GLU A 104 4.45 -5.95 11.90
N ILE A 105 5.54 -6.25 11.19
CA ILE A 105 6.61 -5.31 10.86
C ILE A 105 6.01 -4.10 10.13
N TYR A 106 5.07 -4.33 9.21
CA TYR A 106 4.40 -3.25 8.50
C TYR A 106 3.65 -2.31 9.45
N ASP A 107 3.05 -2.82 10.52
CA ASP A 107 2.30 -2.00 11.47
C ASP A 107 3.23 -1.03 12.22
N TYR A 108 4.42 -1.50 12.62
CA TYR A 108 5.47 -0.64 13.18
C TYR A 108 6.04 0.33 12.15
N LEU A 109 6.18 -0.07 10.88
CA LEU A 109 6.59 0.85 9.81
C LEU A 109 5.60 1.99 9.66
N ARG A 110 4.29 1.70 9.63
CA ARG A 110 3.26 2.75 9.55
C ARG A 110 3.34 3.72 10.73
N LEU A 111 3.58 3.19 11.93
CA LEU A 111 3.72 3.99 13.13
C LEU A 111 5.00 4.84 13.11
N LEU A 112 6.12 4.29 12.63
CA LEU A 112 7.37 5.03 12.41
C LEU A 112 7.17 6.19 11.43
N PHE A 113 6.61 5.92 10.24
CA PHE A 113 6.37 6.93 9.21
C PHE A 113 5.40 8.02 9.67
N ALA A 114 4.39 7.66 10.46
CA ALA A 114 3.47 8.66 11.02
C ALA A 114 4.12 9.57 12.06
N ARG A 115 5.12 9.09 12.80
CA ARG A 115 5.72 9.83 13.93
C ARG A 115 6.97 10.61 13.57
N VAL A 116 7.81 10.07 12.70
CA VAL A 116 9.09 10.69 12.33
C VAL A 116 9.26 10.91 10.82
N GLY A 117 8.23 10.57 10.03
CA GLY A 117 8.24 10.76 8.59
C GLY A 117 8.26 12.23 8.23
N THR A 118 9.11 12.55 7.24
CA THR A 118 9.16 13.85 6.60
C THR A 118 8.24 13.83 5.38
N PRO A 119 7.14 14.58 5.36
CA PRO A 119 6.25 14.62 4.22
C PRO A 119 6.81 15.50 3.11
N HIS A 120 6.66 15.05 1.87
CA HIS A 120 6.94 15.83 0.68
C HIS A 120 5.66 16.02 -0.14
N CYS A 121 5.63 17.08 -0.93
CA CYS A 121 4.57 17.30 -1.88
C CYS A 121 4.66 16.26 -3.00
N TRP A 122 3.59 15.48 -3.20
CA TRP A 122 3.53 14.47 -4.26
C TRP A 122 3.39 15.05 -5.68
N ILE A 123 3.23 16.37 -5.82
CA ILE A 123 3.17 17.06 -7.11
C ILE A 123 4.53 17.69 -7.45
N CYS A 124 5.13 18.43 -6.52
CA CYS A 124 6.34 19.20 -6.80
C CYS A 124 7.61 18.68 -6.09
N GLY A 125 7.50 17.65 -5.26
CA GLY A 125 8.63 17.05 -4.51
C GLY A 125 9.18 17.90 -3.37
N GLY A 126 8.61 19.09 -3.10
CA GLY A 126 9.08 19.98 -2.04
C GLY A 126 8.69 19.47 -0.66
N LYS A 127 9.58 19.63 0.33
CA LYS A 127 9.30 19.29 1.74
C LYS A 127 8.08 20.06 2.24
N ILE A 128 7.17 19.36 2.91
CA ILE A 128 6.01 19.94 3.60
C ILE A 128 6.35 19.98 5.08
N GLU A 129 6.37 21.17 5.66
CA GLU A 129 6.61 21.36 7.07
C GLU A 129 5.57 22.32 7.62
N ARG A 130 5.07 21.98 8.82
CA ARG A 130 4.24 22.87 9.59
C ARG A 130 5.12 23.68 10.53
N TRP A 131 4.95 24.98 10.49
CA TRP A 131 5.69 25.92 11.32
C TRP A 131 4.76 26.60 12.32
N THR A 132 5.22 26.74 13.57
CA THR A 132 4.59 27.65 14.53
C THR A 132 5.21 29.03 14.38
N VAL A 133 4.53 30.10 14.80
CA VAL A 133 5.10 31.46 14.78
C VAL A 133 6.46 31.49 15.47
N GLN A 134 6.58 30.88 16.65
CA GLN A 134 7.84 30.75 17.39
C GLN A 134 8.89 29.97 16.60
N GLY A 135 8.53 28.86 15.96
CA GLY A 135 9.47 28.10 15.13
C GLY A 135 10.01 28.91 13.95
N ILE A 136 9.17 29.72 13.29
CA ILE A 136 9.61 30.60 12.18
C ILE A 136 10.59 31.65 12.71
N VAL A 137 10.27 32.27 13.84
CA VAL A 137 11.13 33.27 14.49
C VAL A 137 12.49 32.66 14.85
N ASP A 138 12.49 31.47 15.46
CA ASP A 138 13.70 30.77 15.87
C ASP A 138 14.57 30.38 14.66
N GLU A 139 13.94 29.93 13.58
CA GLU A 139 14.59 29.61 12.31
C GLU A 139 15.24 30.83 11.66
N ILE A 140 14.55 31.97 11.63
CA ILE A 140 15.07 33.24 11.11
C ILE A 140 16.30 33.68 11.93
N LEU A 141 16.19 33.66 13.26
CA LEU A 141 17.27 34.14 14.14
C LEU A 141 18.48 33.20 14.17
N SER A 142 18.27 31.89 13.97
CA SER A 142 19.35 30.89 14.03
C SER A 142 20.07 30.70 12.69
N ASN A 143 19.34 30.78 11.57
CA ASN A 143 19.86 30.39 10.24
C ASN A 143 20.03 31.56 9.26
N LEU A 144 19.75 32.81 9.66
CA LEU A 144 20.14 34.00 8.90
C LEU A 144 21.23 34.78 9.65
N PRO A 145 22.21 35.39 8.93
CA PRO A 145 23.29 36.10 9.59
C PRO A 145 22.78 37.33 10.35
N ALA A 146 23.31 37.54 11.56
CA ALA A 146 22.98 38.70 12.36
C ALA A 146 23.31 40.01 11.61
N GLY A 147 22.38 40.96 11.66
CA GLY A 147 22.49 42.25 10.96
C GLY A 147 21.95 42.27 9.53
N HIS A 148 21.64 41.12 8.92
CA HIS A 148 20.99 41.08 7.61
C HIS A 148 19.61 41.74 7.64
N ARG A 149 19.23 42.42 6.57
CA ARG A 149 17.93 43.07 6.40
C ARG A 149 16.95 42.08 5.77
N ILE A 150 15.85 41.84 6.44
CA ILE A 150 14.80 40.93 5.98
C ILE A 150 13.49 41.67 5.71
N LEU A 151 12.73 41.17 4.74
CA LEU A 151 11.36 41.56 4.45
C LEU A 151 10.43 40.43 4.87
N ILE A 152 9.48 40.73 5.76
CA ILE A 152 8.39 39.83 6.11
C ILE A 152 7.20 40.16 5.22
N MET A 153 6.75 39.18 4.45
CA MET A 153 5.70 39.38 3.45
C MET A 153 4.58 38.35 3.56
N ALA A 154 3.34 38.79 3.32
CA ALA A 154 2.17 37.93 3.22
C ALA A 154 1.82 37.68 1.74
N PRO A 155 1.89 36.44 1.24
CA PRO A 155 1.57 36.14 -0.15
C PRO A 155 0.05 36.10 -0.37
N LEU A 156 -0.53 37.19 -0.86
CA LEU A 156 -1.98 37.35 -1.04
C LEU A 156 -2.50 36.67 -2.31
N VAL A 157 -1.75 36.77 -3.41
CA VAL A 157 -2.14 36.23 -4.71
C VAL A 157 -0.93 35.59 -5.37
N ARG A 158 -1.13 34.40 -5.95
CA ARG A 158 -0.02 33.61 -6.52
C ARG A 158 -0.39 33.06 -7.88
N GLY A 159 0.12 33.70 -8.94
CA GLY A 159 -0.07 33.27 -10.32
C GLY A 159 -1.53 33.16 -10.77
N ARG A 160 -2.43 34.00 -10.23
CA ARG A 160 -3.86 34.02 -10.57
C ARG A 160 -4.21 35.23 -11.43
N LYS A 161 -5.21 35.08 -12.29
CA LYS A 161 -5.68 36.16 -13.18
C LYS A 161 -6.64 37.09 -12.45
N GLY A 162 -6.48 38.40 -12.61
CA GLY A 162 -7.38 39.40 -12.03
C GLY A 162 -6.78 40.79 -11.94
N GLU A 163 -7.62 41.82 -11.77
CA GLU A 163 -7.17 43.21 -11.60
C GLU A 163 -6.90 43.58 -10.13
N TYR A 164 -7.47 42.84 -9.18
CA TYR A 164 -7.27 42.99 -7.72
C TYR A 164 -7.43 44.41 -7.13
N LYS A 165 -8.17 45.32 -7.78
CA LYS A 165 -8.37 46.71 -7.31
C LYS A 165 -8.91 46.80 -5.88
N SER A 166 -9.95 46.02 -5.57
CA SER A 166 -10.57 45.99 -4.24
C SER A 166 -9.60 45.51 -3.14
N LEU A 167 -8.63 44.65 -3.50
CA LEU A 167 -7.60 44.18 -2.58
C LEU A 167 -6.68 45.34 -2.19
N PHE A 168 -6.17 46.10 -3.16
CA PHE A 168 -5.29 47.24 -2.88
C PHE A 168 -6.01 48.34 -2.09
N GLU A 169 -7.27 48.65 -2.42
CA GLU A 169 -8.08 49.63 -1.67
C GLU A 169 -8.29 49.21 -0.21
N GLN A 170 -8.50 47.90 0.05
CA GLN A 170 -8.62 47.37 1.40
C GLN A 170 -7.32 47.52 2.19
N LEU A 171 -6.20 47.08 1.61
CA LEU A 171 -4.89 47.15 2.27
C LEU A 171 -4.47 48.59 2.59
N GLN A 172 -4.82 49.54 1.72
CA GLN A 172 -4.56 50.96 1.96
C GLN A 172 -5.40 51.51 3.12
N LYS A 173 -6.68 51.12 3.22
CA LYS A 173 -7.54 51.50 4.37
C LYS A 173 -7.04 50.92 5.69
N GLU A 174 -6.43 49.75 5.65
CA GLU A 174 -5.82 49.09 6.81
C GLU A 174 -4.42 49.64 7.15
N GLY A 175 -3.90 50.57 6.35
CA GLY A 175 -2.69 51.34 6.66
C GLY A 175 -1.39 50.79 6.05
N PHE A 176 -1.46 49.78 5.18
CA PHE A 176 -0.27 49.28 4.49
C PHE A 176 0.17 50.23 3.38
N LEU A 177 1.49 50.37 3.19
CA LEU A 177 2.08 51.30 2.22
C LEU A 177 2.70 50.63 1.00
N ARG A 178 3.17 49.39 1.13
CA ARG A 178 3.99 48.73 0.10
C ARG A 178 3.52 47.32 -0.18
N VAL A 179 3.53 46.98 -1.46
CA VAL A 179 3.26 45.63 -1.98
C VAL A 179 4.32 45.28 -3.01
N ARG A 180 4.63 44.00 -3.14
CA ARG A 180 5.40 43.47 -4.25
C ARG A 180 4.43 42.86 -5.25
N VAL A 181 4.50 43.32 -6.50
CA VAL A 181 3.64 42.86 -7.59
C VAL A 181 4.51 42.43 -8.75
N ASP A 182 4.39 41.15 -9.12
CA ASP A 182 5.18 40.51 -10.18
C ASP A 182 6.70 40.76 -10.00
N GLY A 183 7.18 40.68 -8.75
CA GLY A 183 8.58 40.87 -8.37
C GLY A 183 8.99 42.34 -8.18
N THR A 184 8.15 43.31 -8.52
CA THR A 184 8.45 44.74 -8.35
C THR A 184 7.77 45.33 -7.12
N ILE A 185 8.53 45.99 -6.25
CA ILE A 185 7.97 46.69 -5.08
C ILE A 185 7.31 47.99 -5.55
N LYS A 186 6.04 48.17 -5.22
CA LYS A 186 5.24 49.35 -5.52
C LYS A 186 4.70 49.96 -4.23
N VAL A 187 4.61 51.29 -4.21
CA VAL A 187 3.94 52.04 -3.15
C VAL A 187 2.46 52.14 -3.53
N MET A 188 1.57 52.01 -2.55
CA MET A 188 0.10 52.03 -2.76
C MET A 188 -0.52 53.43 -2.63
N ASP A 189 0.30 54.48 -2.66
CA ASP A 189 -0.16 55.87 -2.80
C ASP A 189 -0.71 56.14 -4.21
N GLU A 190 -0.12 55.52 -5.22
CA GLU A 190 -0.58 55.54 -6.60
C GLU A 190 -1.49 54.35 -6.93
N PRO A 191 -2.54 54.54 -7.76
CA PRO A 191 -3.45 53.46 -8.14
C PRO A 191 -2.74 52.41 -9.01
N ILE A 192 -2.49 51.23 -8.44
CA ILE A 192 -1.90 50.08 -9.14
C ILE A 192 -2.94 49.47 -10.08
N ARG A 193 -2.68 49.50 -11.39
CA ARG A 193 -3.53 48.88 -12.42
C ARG A 193 -2.90 47.60 -12.94
N LEU A 194 -3.63 46.49 -12.81
CA LEU A 194 -3.23 45.17 -13.32
C LEU A 194 -4.17 44.70 -14.43
N GLU A 195 -3.65 43.85 -15.32
CA GLU A 195 -4.39 43.35 -16.48
C GLU A 195 -5.22 42.12 -16.12
N LYS A 196 -6.54 42.19 -16.32
CA LYS A 196 -7.48 41.11 -15.97
C LYS A 196 -7.13 39.73 -16.53
N HIS A 197 -6.51 39.67 -17.70
CA HIS A 197 -6.24 38.41 -18.41
C HIS A 197 -4.85 37.81 -18.15
N LYS A 198 -3.96 38.55 -17.48
CA LYS A 198 -2.62 38.08 -17.10
C LYS A 198 -2.63 37.50 -15.70
N LYS A 199 -1.73 36.53 -15.48
CA LYS A 199 -1.51 35.97 -14.14
C LYS A 199 -0.60 36.93 -13.38
N HIS A 200 -1.00 37.25 -12.15
CA HIS A 200 -0.26 38.14 -11.26
C HIS A 200 0.10 37.42 -9.96
N THR A 201 1.22 37.84 -9.37
CA THR A 201 1.65 37.46 -8.02
C THR A 201 1.74 38.73 -7.19
N ILE A 202 1.07 38.75 -6.04
CA ILE A 202 0.98 39.91 -5.14
C ILE A 202 1.36 39.46 -3.74
N GLU A 203 2.40 40.08 -3.19
CA GLU A 203 2.83 39.90 -1.81
C GLU A 203 2.76 41.24 -1.05
N LEU A 204 2.12 41.23 0.11
CA LEU A 204 2.06 42.39 1.00
C LEU A 204 3.35 42.48 1.82
N ILE A 205 3.98 43.66 1.88
CA ILE A 205 5.12 43.89 2.77
C ILE A 205 4.60 44.28 4.14
N VAL A 206 4.73 43.38 5.12
CA VAL A 206 4.22 43.57 6.48
C VAL A 206 5.22 44.34 7.33
N ASP A 207 6.48 43.90 7.34
CA ASP A 207 7.54 44.61 8.07
C ASP A 207 8.91 44.47 7.37
N ARG A 208 9.80 45.40 7.69
CA ARG A 208 11.22 45.38 7.32
C ARG A 208 12.03 45.43 8.61
N LEU A 209 12.80 44.37 8.86
CA LEU A 209 13.54 44.16 10.09
C LEU A 209 15.00 43.84 9.79
N THR A 210 15.87 44.00 10.78
CA THR A 210 17.20 43.38 10.75
C THR A 210 17.21 42.16 11.65
N VAL A 211 17.91 41.11 11.25
CA VAL A 211 18.05 39.87 12.04
C VAL A 211 18.87 40.18 13.28
N ASP A 212 18.20 40.31 14.42
CA ASP A 212 18.80 40.62 15.71
C ASP A 212 17.85 40.13 16.82
N GLU A 213 18.40 39.47 17.83
CA GLU A 213 17.67 38.90 18.97
C GLU A 213 16.84 39.98 19.70
N LYS A 214 17.32 41.23 19.72
CA LYS A 214 16.60 42.35 20.36
C LYS A 214 15.25 42.65 19.71
N TYR A 215 15.04 42.24 18.45
CA TYR A 215 13.81 42.47 17.70
C TYR A 215 12.88 41.25 17.68
N ARG A 216 13.16 40.21 18.47
CA ARG A 216 12.39 38.97 18.50
C ARG A 216 10.88 39.17 18.67
N GLN A 217 10.46 40.04 19.59
CA GLN A 217 9.04 40.32 19.83
C GLN A 217 8.37 40.93 18.59
N ARG A 218 9.00 41.96 18.01
CA ARG A 218 8.49 42.63 16.79
C ARG A 218 8.48 41.67 15.59
N LEU A 219 9.47 40.80 15.47
CA LEU A 219 9.52 39.76 14.45
C LEU A 219 8.35 38.77 14.61
N SER A 220 8.06 38.34 15.84
CA SER A 220 6.91 37.48 16.14
C SER A 220 5.58 38.12 15.73
N GLU A 221 5.34 39.38 16.11
CA GLU A 221 4.13 40.14 15.76
C GLU A 221 4.00 40.33 14.23
N SER A 222 5.12 40.56 13.54
CA SER A 222 5.16 40.68 12.08
C SER A 222 4.86 39.36 11.38
N VAL A 223 5.41 38.25 11.87
CA VAL A 223 5.14 36.91 11.33
C VAL A 223 3.69 36.53 11.54
N GLU A 224 3.12 36.78 12.72
CA GLU A 224 1.71 36.53 13.01
C GLU A 224 0.78 37.33 12.09
N THR A 225 1.07 38.63 11.92
CA THR A 225 0.34 39.48 10.97
C THR A 225 0.45 38.93 9.55
N ALA A 226 1.65 38.55 9.10
CA ALA A 226 1.86 38.03 7.76
C ALA A 226 1.13 36.70 7.52
N LEU A 227 1.13 35.80 8.50
CA LEU A 227 0.37 34.54 8.44
C LEU A 227 -1.14 34.81 8.35
N SER A 228 -1.67 35.77 9.12
CA SER A 228 -3.09 36.14 9.08
C SER A 228 -3.52 36.63 7.69
N TYR A 229 -2.75 37.54 7.09
CA TYR A 229 -3.04 38.05 5.74
C TYR A 229 -2.75 37.05 4.62
N GLY A 230 -1.74 36.20 4.80
CA GLY A 230 -1.29 35.20 3.82
C GLY A 230 -2.04 33.86 3.87
N ASP A 231 -3.18 33.78 4.59
CA ASP A 231 -3.94 32.55 4.82
C ASP A 231 -3.08 31.38 5.36
N GLY A 232 -2.23 31.69 6.33
CA GLY A 232 -1.30 30.76 6.97
C GLY A 232 0.02 30.56 6.22
N LEU A 233 0.38 31.47 5.30
CA LEU A 233 1.68 31.51 4.63
C LEU A 233 2.42 32.80 4.95
N VAL A 234 3.73 32.72 5.10
CA VAL A 234 4.61 33.89 5.23
C VAL A 234 5.87 33.70 4.39
N LEU A 235 6.20 34.71 3.60
CA LEU A 235 7.39 34.77 2.78
C LEU A 235 8.41 35.70 3.44
N VAL A 236 9.59 35.16 3.73
CA VAL A 236 10.72 35.90 4.28
C VAL A 236 11.77 36.04 3.20
N VAL A 237 12.14 37.27 2.89
CA VAL A 237 13.20 37.54 1.90
C VAL A 237 14.35 38.23 2.59
N ASP A 238 15.52 37.62 2.50
CA ASP A 238 16.77 38.27 2.84
C ASP A 238 17.12 39.26 1.73
N TYR A 239 17.07 40.54 2.06
CA TYR A 239 17.31 41.63 1.12
C TYR A 239 18.78 41.73 0.72
N ASP A 240 19.70 41.27 1.56
CA ASP A 240 21.14 41.37 1.32
C ASP A 240 21.64 40.24 0.41
N THR A 241 21.05 39.05 0.49
CA THR A 241 21.40 37.89 -0.35
C THR A 241 20.43 37.64 -1.52
N GLY A 242 19.19 38.14 -1.40
CA GLY A 242 18.09 37.82 -2.32
C GLY A 242 17.48 36.44 -2.09
N GLU A 243 17.86 35.73 -1.02
CA GLU A 243 17.30 34.41 -0.69
C GLU A 243 15.84 34.55 -0.21
N GLU A 244 14.93 33.73 -0.77
CA GLU A 244 13.53 33.69 -0.37
C GLU A 244 13.19 32.39 0.35
N ARG A 245 12.57 32.49 1.53
CA ARG A 245 12.09 31.37 2.34
C ARG A 245 10.60 31.49 2.62
N LEU A 246 9.82 30.47 2.23
CA LEU A 246 8.37 30.47 2.39
C LEU A 246 7.97 29.45 3.47
N PHE A 247 7.28 29.92 4.50
CA PHE A 247 6.80 29.12 5.62
C PHE A 247 5.27 28.93 5.57
N SER A 248 4.78 27.83 6.15
CA SER A 248 3.34 27.56 6.27
C SER A 248 2.99 27.11 7.69
N GLU A 249 1.92 27.69 8.24
CA GLU A 249 1.31 27.26 9.51
C GLU A 249 0.43 26.00 9.35
N LYS A 250 0.03 25.71 8.10
CA LYS A 250 -0.76 24.54 7.72
C LYS A 250 0.17 23.46 7.20
N MET A 251 -0.28 22.19 7.24
CA MET A 251 0.39 21.08 6.56
C MET A 251 0.15 21.19 5.05
N SER A 252 0.68 22.23 4.39
CA SER A 252 0.43 22.50 2.98
C SER A 252 1.71 22.79 2.23
N CYS A 253 1.77 22.36 0.98
CA CYS A 253 2.91 22.61 0.13
C CYS A 253 3.00 24.12 -0.16
N PRO A 254 4.11 24.78 0.22
CA PRO A 254 4.26 26.20 0.00
C PRO A 254 4.30 26.56 -1.49
N ARG A 255 4.64 25.67 -2.42
CA ARG A 255 4.69 25.99 -3.87
C ARG A 255 3.35 25.88 -4.60
N CYS A 256 2.69 24.73 -4.53
CA CYS A 256 1.46 24.47 -5.29
C CYS A 256 0.17 24.53 -4.46
N GLY A 257 0.24 24.78 -3.15
CA GLY A 257 -0.93 24.89 -2.27
C GLY A 257 -1.60 23.56 -1.93
N THR A 258 -0.98 22.44 -2.31
CA THR A 258 -1.47 21.09 -1.99
C THR A 258 -1.46 20.87 -0.48
N SER A 259 -2.63 20.67 0.12
CA SER A 259 -2.76 20.38 1.55
C SER A 259 -2.58 18.89 1.81
N LEU A 260 -1.83 18.56 2.85
CA LEU A 260 -1.67 17.22 3.41
C LEU A 260 -2.38 17.18 4.77
N GLU A 261 -3.11 16.11 5.04
CA GLU A 261 -3.67 15.87 6.38
C GLU A 261 -2.57 15.54 7.39
N GLU A 262 -2.88 15.59 8.68
CA GLU A 262 -1.93 15.15 9.71
C GLU A 262 -1.53 13.69 9.47
N LEU A 263 -0.23 13.40 9.56
CA LEU A 263 0.29 12.06 9.34
C LEU A 263 -0.23 11.10 10.41
N THR A 264 -1.10 10.18 10.00
CA THR A 264 -1.60 9.10 10.86
C THR A 264 -1.16 7.73 10.34
N PRO A 265 -0.99 6.72 11.21
CA PRO A 265 -0.61 5.38 10.79
C PRO A 265 -1.54 4.76 9.74
N ARG A 266 -2.82 5.15 9.73
CA ARG A 266 -3.83 4.65 8.78
C ARG A 266 -3.57 5.10 7.34
N MET A 267 -2.94 6.25 7.14
CA MET A 267 -2.54 6.75 5.81
C MET A 267 -1.52 5.82 5.13
N PHE A 268 -0.73 5.12 5.93
CA PHE A 268 0.26 4.17 5.43
C PHE A 268 -0.29 2.74 5.34
N SER A 269 -1.61 2.55 5.46
CA SER A 269 -2.24 1.23 5.36
C SER A 269 -2.91 1.04 4.02
N PHE A 270 -2.39 0.15 3.17
CA PHE A 270 -3.06 -0.26 1.94
C PHE A 270 -4.31 -1.14 2.17
N ASN A 271 -4.56 -1.57 3.41
CA ASN A 271 -5.80 -2.24 3.81
C ASN A 271 -6.91 -1.26 4.20
N SER A 272 -6.60 0.04 4.26
CA SER A 272 -7.53 1.10 4.63
C SER A 272 -7.81 2.00 3.43
N PRO A 273 -9.06 2.43 3.18
CA PRO A 273 -9.36 3.34 2.07
C PRO A 273 -8.62 4.69 2.16
N TYR A 274 -8.18 5.07 3.37
CA TYR A 274 -7.38 6.27 3.63
C TYR A 274 -5.97 6.19 3.03
N GLY A 275 -5.36 5.00 3.03
CA GLY A 275 -3.99 4.80 2.54
C GLY A 275 -3.89 4.03 1.23
N ALA A 276 -4.92 3.26 0.88
CA ALA A 276 -4.95 2.42 -0.31
C ALA A 276 -4.98 3.25 -1.60
N CYS A 277 -4.16 2.85 -2.57
CA CYS A 277 -4.25 3.36 -3.93
C CYS A 277 -5.69 3.19 -4.46
N PRO A 278 -6.34 4.26 -4.95
CA PRO A 278 -7.75 4.20 -5.36
C PRO A 278 -7.96 3.28 -6.57
N THR A 279 -6.95 3.18 -7.45
CA THR A 279 -7.05 2.47 -8.73
C THR A 279 -6.98 0.96 -8.58
N CYS A 280 -6.15 0.45 -7.68
CA CYS A 280 -6.06 -0.99 -7.39
C CYS A 280 -6.71 -1.38 -6.06
N GLY A 281 -7.33 -0.44 -5.33
CA GLY A 281 -7.92 -0.69 -4.01
C GLY A 281 -6.92 -1.29 -3.01
N GLY A 282 -5.65 -0.89 -3.09
CA GLY A 282 -4.57 -1.38 -2.22
C GLY A 282 -4.01 -2.77 -2.56
N LEU A 283 -4.32 -3.33 -3.73
CA LEU A 283 -3.74 -4.60 -4.18
C LEU A 283 -2.30 -4.46 -4.68
N GLY A 284 -1.97 -3.32 -5.31
CA GLY A 284 -0.67 -3.05 -5.92
C GLY A 284 -0.53 -3.55 -7.36
N TYR A 285 -1.46 -4.37 -7.82
CA TYR A 285 -1.44 -4.92 -9.16
C TYR A 285 -2.81 -4.84 -9.80
N GLN A 286 -2.84 -4.99 -11.13
CA GLN A 286 -4.04 -5.12 -11.93
C GLN A 286 -3.92 -6.37 -12.79
N MET A 287 -5.03 -7.08 -12.93
CA MET A 287 -5.14 -8.19 -13.89
C MET A 287 -5.54 -7.58 -15.23
N LYS A 288 -4.71 -7.75 -16.25
CA LYS A 288 -5.01 -7.36 -17.64
C LYS A 288 -4.99 -8.58 -18.53
N ILE A 289 -5.82 -8.59 -19.58
CA ILE A 289 -5.80 -9.66 -20.58
C ILE A 289 -4.50 -9.53 -21.37
N ASP A 290 -3.78 -10.65 -21.51
CA ASP A 290 -2.55 -10.71 -22.30
C ASP A 290 -2.87 -11.18 -23.73
N PRO A 291 -2.58 -10.36 -24.76
CA PRO A 291 -2.73 -10.78 -26.16
C PRO A 291 -2.02 -12.10 -26.49
N GLU A 292 -0.87 -12.38 -25.89
CA GLU A 292 -0.09 -13.60 -26.16
C GLU A 292 -0.78 -14.85 -25.59
N LEU A 293 -1.43 -14.74 -24.43
CA LEU A 293 -2.21 -15.84 -23.87
C LEU A 293 -3.52 -16.06 -24.63
N VAL A 294 -4.10 -15.00 -25.19
CA VAL A 294 -5.29 -15.08 -26.05
C VAL A 294 -4.95 -15.76 -27.38
N VAL A 295 -3.78 -15.47 -27.95
CA VAL A 295 -3.28 -16.08 -29.20
C VAL A 295 -2.28 -17.18 -28.89
N ALA A 296 -2.79 -18.31 -28.40
CA ALA A 296 -1.97 -19.40 -27.88
C ALA A 296 -1.03 -20.05 -28.93
N ASP A 297 -1.38 -20.01 -30.22
CA ASP A 297 -0.50 -20.47 -31.30
C ASP A 297 -0.56 -19.52 -32.52
N PRO A 298 0.46 -18.68 -32.72
CA PRO A 298 0.54 -17.75 -33.86
C PRO A 298 0.65 -18.42 -35.24
N ASN A 299 0.90 -19.72 -35.31
CA ASN A 299 1.02 -20.47 -36.56
C ASN A 299 -0.33 -20.99 -37.07
N LEU A 300 -1.36 -21.03 -36.21
CA LEU A 300 -2.71 -21.41 -36.61
C LEU A 300 -3.40 -20.25 -37.32
N SER A 301 -4.34 -20.58 -38.21
CA SER A 301 -5.23 -19.59 -38.79
C SER A 301 -6.38 -19.25 -37.84
N LEU A 302 -7.11 -18.16 -38.13
CA LEU A 302 -8.30 -17.80 -37.36
C LEU A 302 -9.37 -18.89 -37.40
N LYS A 303 -9.47 -19.60 -38.54
CA LYS A 303 -10.39 -20.73 -38.72
C LYS A 303 -9.96 -21.97 -37.92
N ASP A 304 -8.65 -22.19 -37.78
CA ASP A 304 -8.09 -23.33 -37.06
C ASP A 304 -7.96 -23.08 -35.53
N GLY A 305 -8.47 -21.95 -35.05
CA GLY A 305 -8.55 -21.66 -33.62
C GLY A 305 -7.32 -20.97 -33.04
N ALA A 306 -6.67 -20.07 -33.80
CA ALA A 306 -5.58 -19.23 -33.29
C ALA A 306 -5.94 -18.45 -32.01
N ILE A 307 -7.22 -18.05 -31.87
CA ILE A 307 -7.75 -17.36 -30.69
C ILE A 307 -8.27 -18.40 -29.70
N ALA A 308 -7.50 -18.66 -28.64
CA ALA A 308 -7.79 -19.71 -27.66
C ALA A 308 -9.16 -19.57 -26.95
N PRO A 309 -9.61 -18.36 -26.56
CA PRO A 309 -10.96 -18.17 -26.02
C PRO A 309 -12.09 -18.59 -26.97
N TRP A 310 -11.83 -18.64 -28.28
CA TRP A 310 -12.81 -18.87 -29.34
C TRP A 310 -12.56 -20.16 -30.12
N ARG A 311 -11.84 -21.11 -29.52
CA ARG A 311 -11.34 -22.35 -30.15
C ARG A 311 -12.43 -23.38 -30.55
N ASP A 312 -13.71 -23.03 -30.44
CA ASP A 312 -14.85 -23.93 -30.74
C ASP A 312 -15.27 -23.89 -32.23
N PRO A 313 -15.88 -24.98 -32.75
CA PRO A 313 -15.91 -25.28 -34.17
C PRO A 313 -16.89 -24.40 -34.96
N ILE A 314 -16.52 -24.22 -36.22
CA ILE A 314 -17.28 -23.63 -37.33
C ILE A 314 -18.81 -23.77 -37.12
N GLY A 315 -19.50 -22.64 -36.90
CA GLY A 315 -20.95 -22.59 -36.67
C GLY A 315 -21.37 -21.79 -35.43
N THR A 316 -20.42 -21.37 -34.58
CA THR A 316 -20.68 -20.52 -33.40
C THR A 316 -20.82 -19.04 -33.75
N TRP A 317 -21.47 -18.28 -32.85
CA TRP A 317 -21.60 -16.81 -32.91
C TRP A 317 -20.26 -16.10 -33.17
N TYR A 318 -19.17 -16.55 -32.53
CA TYR A 318 -17.84 -15.97 -32.73
C TYR A 318 -17.30 -16.20 -34.14
N PHE A 319 -17.56 -17.35 -34.75
CA PHE A 319 -17.18 -17.61 -36.14
C PHE A 319 -18.01 -16.78 -37.12
N ALA A 320 -19.29 -16.52 -36.84
CA ALA A 320 -20.11 -15.59 -37.61
C ALA A 320 -19.53 -14.16 -37.60
N GLN A 321 -19.06 -13.69 -36.44
CA GLN A 321 -18.37 -12.40 -36.32
C GLN A 321 -17.07 -12.37 -37.14
N LEU A 322 -16.24 -13.41 -37.09
CA LEU A 322 -15.02 -13.49 -37.91
C LEU A 322 -15.32 -13.44 -39.41
N ARG A 323 -16.39 -14.11 -39.88
CA ARG A 323 -16.84 -14.02 -41.28
C ARG A 323 -17.27 -12.61 -41.67
N ALA A 324 -18.03 -11.93 -40.80
CA ALA A 324 -18.44 -10.56 -41.04
C ALA A 324 -17.23 -9.60 -41.13
N LEU A 325 -16.25 -9.75 -40.23
CA LEU A 325 -15.01 -8.99 -40.26
C LEU A 325 -14.20 -9.26 -41.54
N SER A 326 -14.14 -10.52 -41.99
CA SER A 326 -13.49 -10.90 -43.24
C SER A 326 -14.15 -10.23 -44.46
N ARG A 327 -15.49 -10.21 -44.53
CA ARG A 327 -16.23 -9.55 -45.62
C ARG A 327 -16.00 -8.04 -45.65
N LYS A 328 -15.98 -7.38 -44.50
CA LYS A 328 -15.88 -5.92 -44.42
C LYS A 328 -14.44 -5.40 -44.55
N TYR A 329 -13.50 -6.00 -43.82
CA TYR A 329 -12.12 -5.52 -43.70
C TYR A 329 -11.12 -6.37 -44.50
N GLY A 330 -11.57 -7.38 -45.24
CA GLY A 330 -10.69 -8.22 -46.06
C GLY A 330 -9.77 -9.15 -45.25
N ILE A 331 -10.08 -9.41 -43.98
CA ILE A 331 -9.26 -10.23 -43.09
C ILE A 331 -9.19 -11.67 -43.62
N PRO A 332 -8.00 -12.22 -43.93
CA PRO A 332 -7.88 -13.59 -44.42
C PRO A 332 -7.99 -14.59 -43.27
N LEU A 333 -9.06 -15.41 -43.28
CA LEU A 333 -9.35 -16.35 -42.19
C LEU A 333 -8.50 -17.64 -42.20
N ASN A 334 -7.93 -18.00 -43.35
CA ASN A 334 -7.17 -19.24 -43.55
C ASN A 334 -5.65 -19.04 -43.47
N ARG A 335 -5.17 -17.80 -43.29
CA ARG A 335 -3.73 -17.53 -43.13
C ARG A 335 -3.33 -17.65 -41.66
N PRO A 336 -2.12 -18.13 -41.35
CA PRO A 336 -1.56 -18.09 -40.00
C PRO A 336 -1.66 -16.70 -39.37
N TRP A 337 -1.94 -16.62 -38.07
CA TRP A 337 -2.06 -15.36 -37.33
C TRP A 337 -0.84 -14.44 -37.51
N ARG A 338 0.36 -15.02 -37.50
CA ARG A 338 1.63 -14.28 -37.70
C ARG A 338 1.72 -13.56 -39.05
N GLU A 339 1.00 -14.03 -40.06
CA GLU A 339 1.00 -13.48 -41.44
C GLU A 339 -0.10 -12.42 -41.65
N LEU A 340 -0.93 -12.17 -40.64
CA LEU A 340 -1.91 -11.08 -40.67
C LEU A 340 -1.22 -9.72 -40.52
N SER A 341 -1.77 -8.68 -41.16
CA SER A 341 -1.30 -7.30 -40.95
C SER A 341 -1.61 -6.83 -39.52
N GLU A 342 -0.85 -5.86 -39.03
CA GLU A 342 -1.07 -5.28 -37.70
C GLU A 342 -2.45 -4.64 -37.57
N GLU A 343 -3.00 -4.09 -38.65
CA GLU A 343 -4.36 -3.57 -38.68
C GLU A 343 -5.40 -4.68 -38.50
N HIS A 344 -5.24 -5.83 -39.17
CA HIS A 344 -6.13 -6.98 -38.98
C HIS A 344 -6.06 -7.51 -37.53
N LYS A 345 -4.85 -7.63 -36.97
CA LYS A 345 -4.66 -8.05 -35.57
C LYS A 345 -5.31 -7.07 -34.60
N ARG A 346 -5.13 -5.75 -34.83
CA ARG A 346 -5.77 -4.68 -34.03
C ARG A 346 -7.28 -4.82 -34.05
N ILE A 347 -7.89 -4.95 -35.23
CA ILE A 347 -9.34 -5.06 -35.39
C ILE A 347 -9.89 -6.26 -34.63
N ILE A 348 -9.21 -7.41 -34.71
CA ILE A 348 -9.64 -8.64 -34.04
C ILE A 348 -9.51 -8.52 -32.51
N LEU A 349 -8.38 -8.02 -32.01
CA LEU A 349 -8.11 -7.96 -30.58
C LEU A 349 -8.88 -6.84 -29.88
N TYR A 350 -8.92 -5.64 -30.48
CA TYR A 350 -9.39 -4.41 -29.83
C TYR A 350 -10.68 -3.84 -30.43
N GLY A 351 -11.18 -4.44 -31.51
CA GLY A 351 -12.47 -4.08 -32.09
C GLY A 351 -12.38 -3.27 -33.37
N ALA A 352 -13.54 -3.08 -33.99
CA ALA A 352 -13.72 -2.36 -35.24
C ALA A 352 -14.31 -0.97 -34.97
N ASP A 353 -13.80 0.04 -35.68
CA ASP A 353 -14.26 1.43 -35.55
C ASP A 353 -15.68 1.63 -36.15
N GLU A 354 -16.01 0.84 -37.18
CA GLU A 354 -17.30 0.87 -37.85
C GLU A 354 -18.21 -0.32 -37.52
N GLU A 355 -19.51 -0.15 -37.73
CA GLU A 355 -20.49 -1.23 -37.55
C GLU A 355 -20.27 -2.37 -38.55
N ILE A 356 -20.45 -3.60 -38.08
CA ILE A 356 -20.43 -4.80 -38.90
C ILE A 356 -21.83 -5.42 -38.93
N GLU A 357 -22.16 -6.05 -40.05
CA GLU A 357 -23.37 -6.85 -40.21
C GLU A 357 -23.00 -8.33 -40.06
N VAL A 358 -23.53 -8.96 -39.02
CA VAL A 358 -23.25 -10.35 -38.65
C VAL A 358 -24.49 -11.20 -38.92
N GLU A 359 -24.40 -12.01 -39.97
CA GLU A 359 -25.36 -13.07 -40.26
C GLU A 359 -25.04 -14.31 -39.42
N TYR A 360 -25.99 -14.76 -38.60
CA TYR A 360 -25.81 -15.95 -37.77
C TYR A 360 -26.99 -16.92 -37.89
N THR A 361 -26.69 -18.19 -37.69
CA THR A 361 -27.68 -19.29 -37.71
C THR A 361 -27.58 -20.03 -36.38
N THR A 362 -28.62 -20.00 -35.57
CA THR A 362 -28.68 -20.72 -34.30
C THR A 362 -29.83 -21.71 -34.35
N GLY A 363 -29.52 -23.00 -34.54
CA GLY A 363 -30.52 -24.05 -34.71
C GLY A 363 -31.33 -23.85 -36.00
N ARG A 364 -32.63 -23.53 -35.88
CA ARG A 364 -33.54 -23.29 -37.02
C ARG A 364 -33.80 -21.81 -37.32
N HIS A 365 -33.18 -20.88 -36.58
CA HIS A 365 -33.40 -19.45 -36.76
C HIS A 365 -32.17 -18.79 -37.40
N GLU A 366 -32.41 -17.99 -38.43
CA GLU A 366 -31.44 -17.10 -39.07
C GLU A 366 -31.73 -15.66 -38.66
N GLY A 367 -30.69 -14.90 -38.38
CA GLY A 367 -30.81 -13.51 -37.96
C GLY A 367 -29.63 -12.67 -38.40
N VAL A 368 -29.87 -11.36 -38.46
CA VAL A 368 -28.84 -10.36 -38.75
C VAL A 368 -28.67 -9.48 -37.52
N TRP A 369 -27.46 -9.41 -37.00
CA TRP A 369 -27.08 -8.47 -35.96
C TRP A 369 -26.24 -7.35 -36.57
N ARG A 370 -26.56 -6.10 -36.22
CA ARG A 370 -25.78 -4.92 -36.61
C ARG A 370 -25.23 -4.25 -35.36
N GLY A 371 -23.94 -3.96 -35.39
CA GLY A 371 -23.30 -3.23 -34.30
C GLY A 371 -21.79 -3.20 -34.44
N ARG A 372 -21.14 -2.48 -33.53
CA ARG A 372 -19.68 -2.40 -33.51
C ARG A 372 -19.10 -3.66 -32.88
N PHE A 373 -18.11 -4.23 -33.55
CA PHE A 373 -17.34 -5.33 -33.00
C PHE A 373 -16.43 -4.81 -31.89
N GLU A 374 -16.65 -5.26 -30.66
CA GLU A 374 -15.91 -4.74 -29.49
C GLU A 374 -14.47 -5.28 -29.38
N GLY A 375 -14.11 -6.35 -30.11
CA GLY A 375 -12.80 -7.00 -29.98
C GLY A 375 -12.76 -8.12 -28.94
N VAL A 376 -11.84 -9.06 -29.11
CA VAL A 376 -11.66 -10.21 -28.19
C VAL A 376 -11.27 -9.74 -26.79
N ILE A 377 -10.31 -8.81 -26.68
CA ILE A 377 -9.78 -8.35 -25.40
C ILE A 377 -10.83 -7.54 -24.61
N PRO A 378 -11.46 -6.49 -25.18
CA PRO A 378 -12.51 -5.75 -24.47
C PRO A 378 -13.71 -6.64 -24.11
N ASN A 379 -14.07 -7.62 -24.94
CA ASN A 379 -15.10 -8.61 -24.61
C ASN A 379 -14.74 -9.40 -23.33
N LEU A 380 -13.52 -9.94 -23.26
CA LEU A 380 -13.06 -10.71 -22.09
C LEU A 380 -12.94 -9.84 -20.84
N GLU A 381 -12.41 -8.62 -20.95
CA GLU A 381 -12.32 -7.68 -19.83
C GLU A 381 -13.69 -7.27 -19.30
N ARG A 382 -14.64 -7.01 -20.19
CA ARG A 382 -16.02 -6.68 -19.83
C ARG A 382 -16.72 -7.88 -19.16
N ARG A 383 -16.59 -9.07 -19.74
CA ARG A 383 -17.14 -10.32 -19.15
C ARG A 383 -16.52 -10.60 -17.79
N TYR A 384 -15.22 -10.43 -17.61
CA TYR A 384 -14.55 -10.61 -16.33
C TYR A 384 -15.13 -9.71 -15.24
N ARG A 385 -15.38 -8.43 -15.58
CA ARG A 385 -15.96 -7.43 -14.67
C ARG A 385 -17.45 -7.66 -14.37
N GLN A 386 -18.23 -8.09 -15.36
CA GLN A 386 -19.69 -8.18 -15.27
C GLN A 386 -20.21 -9.56 -14.84
N THR A 387 -19.42 -10.62 -14.98
CA THR A 387 -19.89 -11.98 -14.70
C THR A 387 -19.91 -12.26 -13.20
N ASP A 388 -21.02 -12.78 -12.69
CA ASP A 388 -21.16 -13.25 -11.30
C ASP A 388 -20.72 -14.71 -11.11
N SER A 389 -20.55 -15.47 -12.20
CA SER A 389 -20.08 -16.86 -12.17
C SER A 389 -18.58 -16.96 -11.87
N VAL A 390 -18.25 -17.64 -10.76
CA VAL A 390 -16.87 -17.93 -10.35
C VAL A 390 -16.12 -18.71 -11.41
N GLY A 391 -16.73 -19.77 -11.97
CA GLY A 391 -16.07 -20.61 -12.97
C GLY A 391 -15.74 -19.87 -14.28
N VAL A 392 -16.61 -18.95 -14.72
CA VAL A 392 -16.32 -18.10 -15.88
C VAL A 392 -15.18 -17.14 -15.56
N ARG A 393 -15.17 -16.56 -14.36
CA ARG A 393 -14.11 -15.65 -13.92
C ARG A 393 -12.76 -16.35 -13.87
N GLU A 394 -12.69 -17.55 -13.30
CA GLU A 394 -11.47 -18.38 -13.26
C GLU A 394 -11.02 -18.82 -14.65
N TRP A 395 -11.94 -19.11 -15.56
CA TRP A 395 -11.60 -19.44 -16.95
C TRP A 395 -10.97 -18.24 -17.66
N ILE A 396 -11.54 -17.03 -17.52
CA ILE A 396 -10.97 -15.81 -18.12
C ILE A 396 -9.59 -15.48 -17.53
N GLN A 397 -9.38 -15.71 -16.22
CA GLN A 397 -8.09 -15.46 -15.55
C GLN A 397 -6.92 -16.23 -16.17
N ARG A 398 -7.17 -17.34 -16.88
CA ARG A 398 -6.13 -18.08 -17.62
C ARG A 398 -5.50 -17.28 -18.76
N PHE A 399 -6.20 -16.24 -19.24
CA PHE A 399 -5.73 -15.33 -20.28
C PHE A 399 -5.27 -13.99 -19.73
N MET A 400 -5.15 -13.86 -18.40
CA MET A 400 -4.78 -12.62 -17.74
C MET A 400 -3.40 -12.73 -17.13
N VAL A 401 -2.65 -11.63 -17.19
CA VAL A 401 -1.40 -11.44 -16.47
C VAL A 401 -1.57 -10.43 -15.35
N THR A 402 -0.80 -10.65 -14.29
CA THR A 402 -0.70 -9.71 -13.17
C THR A 402 0.38 -8.68 -13.50
N LEU A 403 -0.01 -7.41 -13.62
CA LEU A 403 0.92 -6.31 -13.84
C LEU A 403 0.91 -5.36 -12.63
N PRO A 404 2.05 -4.72 -12.29
CA PRO A 404 2.06 -3.64 -11.31
C PRO A 404 1.05 -2.56 -11.70
N CYS A 405 0.32 -2.04 -10.71
CA CYS A 405 -0.66 -0.98 -10.95
C CYS A 405 0.04 0.27 -11.47
N GLU A 406 -0.47 0.85 -12.56
CA GLU A 406 0.13 1.99 -13.26
C GLU A 406 0.25 3.23 -12.37
N ASP A 407 -0.73 3.48 -11.49
CA ASP A 407 -0.75 4.68 -10.66
C ASP A 407 0.16 4.58 -9.42
N CYS A 408 0.22 3.41 -8.79
CA CYS A 408 0.99 3.22 -7.56
C CYS A 408 2.34 2.52 -7.79
N GLY A 409 2.60 2.02 -8.99
CA GLY A 409 3.82 1.30 -9.35
C GLY A 409 4.08 0.06 -8.49
N GLY A 410 3.03 -0.60 -7.99
CA GLY A 410 3.17 -1.74 -7.06
C GLY A 410 3.13 -1.38 -5.56
N SER A 411 3.31 -0.12 -5.19
CA SER A 411 3.42 0.32 -3.79
C SER A 411 2.15 0.13 -2.95
N ARG A 412 0.99 -0.10 -3.59
CA ARG A 412 -0.34 -0.25 -2.97
C ARG A 412 -0.90 1.01 -2.31
N LEU A 413 -0.13 2.08 -2.24
CA LEU A 413 -0.44 3.26 -1.46
C LEU A 413 -0.86 4.45 -2.33
N ARG A 414 -1.59 5.37 -1.71
CA ARG A 414 -1.89 6.68 -2.24
C ARG A 414 -0.63 7.53 -2.47
N PRO A 415 -0.65 8.50 -3.40
CA PRO A 415 0.51 9.36 -3.66
C PRO A 415 0.95 10.16 -2.43
N GLU A 416 0.02 10.62 -1.59
CA GLU A 416 0.32 11.40 -0.38
C GLU A 416 1.14 10.58 0.62
N ALA A 417 0.75 9.32 0.86
CA ALA A 417 1.47 8.42 1.75
C ALA A 417 2.84 8.01 1.19
N ARG A 418 2.93 7.81 -0.13
CA ARG A 418 4.21 7.53 -0.79
C ARG A 418 5.19 8.69 -0.68
N ALA A 419 4.71 9.93 -0.68
CA ALA A 419 5.58 11.10 -0.64
C ALA A 419 6.20 11.35 0.74
N VAL A 420 5.86 10.56 1.77
CA VAL A 420 6.53 10.63 3.08
C VAL A 420 7.79 9.78 3.08
N THR A 421 8.86 10.30 3.65
CA THR A 421 10.17 9.62 3.75
C THR A 421 10.67 9.54 5.18
N VAL A 422 11.41 8.48 5.49
CA VAL A 422 12.21 8.35 6.72
C VAL A 422 13.64 8.08 6.29
N ALA A 423 14.57 8.98 6.64
CA ALA A 423 15.96 8.93 6.18
C ALA A 423 16.09 8.76 4.65
N ASP A 424 15.37 9.60 3.91
CA ASP A 424 15.31 9.65 2.44
C ASP A 424 14.78 8.36 1.77
N LYS A 425 14.07 7.52 2.52
CA LYS A 425 13.41 6.33 2.00
C LYS A 425 11.91 6.37 2.17
N HIS A 426 11.19 6.08 1.10
CA HIS A 426 9.76 5.90 1.12
C HIS A 426 9.39 4.54 1.74
N ILE A 427 8.19 4.45 2.32
CA ILE A 427 7.75 3.20 2.98
C ILE A 427 7.77 2.00 2.03
N HIS A 428 7.40 2.20 0.76
CA HIS A 428 7.34 1.14 -0.24
C HIS A 428 8.73 0.67 -0.69
N GLU A 429 9.74 1.54 -0.65
CA GLU A 429 11.13 1.15 -0.90
C GLU A 429 11.66 0.27 0.24
N ILE A 430 11.31 0.59 1.50
CA ILE A 430 11.71 -0.22 2.66
C ILE A 430 11.03 -1.58 2.60
N THR A 431 9.76 -1.65 2.22
CA THR A 431 9.07 -2.94 2.09
C THR A 431 9.55 -3.78 0.90
N ALA A 432 10.14 -3.15 -0.11
CA ALA A 432 10.74 -3.89 -1.23
C ALA A 432 12.10 -4.52 -0.87
N MET A 433 12.73 -4.12 0.24
CA MET A 433 13.98 -4.71 0.72
C MET A 433 13.77 -6.15 1.16
N THR A 434 14.81 -6.97 1.00
CA THR A 434 14.90 -8.25 1.70
C THR A 434 14.94 -8.02 3.22
N ILE A 435 14.50 -9.00 4.00
CA ILE A 435 14.55 -8.94 5.48
C ILE A 435 15.98 -8.65 5.97
N THR A 436 16.99 -9.26 5.32
CA THR A 436 18.42 -9.01 5.65
C THR A 436 18.84 -7.56 5.37
N GLU A 437 18.40 -6.99 4.26
CA GLU A 437 18.69 -5.59 3.92
C GLU A 437 17.96 -4.61 4.84
N ALA A 438 16.68 -4.90 5.14
CA ALA A 438 15.89 -4.12 6.06
C ALA A 438 16.53 -4.09 7.46
N GLU A 439 17.05 -5.22 7.97
CA GLU A 439 17.75 -5.25 9.26
C GLU A 439 18.96 -4.31 9.26
N LYS A 440 19.80 -4.39 8.20
CA LYS A 440 20.96 -3.50 8.03
C LYS A 440 20.55 -2.03 7.97
N PHE A 441 19.45 -1.72 7.29
CA PHE A 441 18.89 -0.38 7.23
C PHE A 441 18.47 0.12 8.62
N PHE A 442 17.69 -0.66 9.36
CA PHE A 442 17.19 -0.26 10.69
C PHE A 442 18.28 -0.14 11.75
N ARG A 443 19.37 -0.91 11.65
CA ARG A 443 20.54 -0.75 12.54
C ARG A 443 21.25 0.60 12.34
N LYS A 444 21.31 1.10 11.11
CA LYS A 444 21.94 2.40 10.76
C LYS A 444 20.98 3.57 10.84
N LEU A 445 19.67 3.32 10.85
CA LEU A 445 18.66 4.37 10.84
C LEU A 445 18.83 5.40 11.97
N PRO A 446 19.12 5.04 13.24
CA PRO A 446 19.28 6.01 14.31
C PRO A 446 20.30 7.11 14.01
N GLU A 447 21.39 6.80 13.29
CA GLU A 447 22.46 7.74 12.92
C GLU A 447 21.97 8.85 11.96
N LYS A 448 20.91 8.56 11.18
CA LYS A 448 20.33 9.48 10.21
C LYS A 448 19.16 10.31 10.76
N LEU A 449 18.70 10.02 11.97
CA LEU A 449 17.59 10.71 12.60
C LEU A 449 18.09 11.89 13.46
N THR A 450 17.29 12.95 13.54
CA THR A 450 17.54 14.03 14.51
C THR A 450 17.43 13.50 15.95
N PRO A 451 18.00 14.17 16.96
CA PRO A 451 17.91 13.73 18.36
C PRO A 451 16.46 13.50 18.83
N ILE A 452 15.54 14.39 18.44
CA ILE A 452 14.11 14.29 18.76
C ILE A 452 13.47 13.09 18.05
N GLN A 453 13.72 12.94 16.74
CA GLN A 453 13.22 11.80 15.97
C GLN A 453 13.73 10.47 16.54
N ARG A 454 15.01 10.41 16.92
CA ARG A 454 15.63 9.22 17.52
C ARG A 454 14.94 8.86 18.83
N GLN A 455 14.66 9.83 19.70
CA GLN A 455 13.96 9.58 20.96
C GLN A 455 12.54 9.03 20.74
N ILE A 456 11.80 9.56 19.76
CA ILE A 456 10.45 9.09 19.43
C ILE A 456 10.49 7.70 18.77
N ALA A 457 11.48 7.45 17.92
CA ALA A 457 11.60 6.24 17.12
C ALA A 457 12.24 5.04 17.85
N ASP A 458 12.96 5.26 18.95
CA ASP A 458 13.80 4.24 19.60
C ASP A 458 13.07 2.92 19.88
N GLN A 459 11.92 2.98 20.57
CA GLN A 459 11.14 1.78 20.89
C GLN A 459 10.61 1.09 19.61
N ILE A 460 10.22 1.87 18.60
CA ILE A 460 9.67 1.36 17.34
C ILE A 460 10.75 0.62 16.57
N ILE A 461 11.94 1.19 16.47
CA ILE A 461 13.10 0.60 15.79
C ILE A 461 13.52 -0.69 16.49
N LYS A 462 13.53 -0.72 17.84
CA LYS A 462 13.83 -1.94 18.61
C LYS A 462 12.86 -3.09 18.30
N GLU A 463 11.56 -2.81 18.24
CA GLU A 463 10.54 -3.81 17.91
C GLU A 463 10.65 -4.33 16.46
N ILE A 464 10.98 -3.45 15.51
CA ILE A 464 11.23 -3.83 14.12
C ILE A 464 12.48 -4.71 14.02
N LEU A 465 13.60 -4.29 14.63
CA LEU A 465 14.85 -5.04 14.62
C LEU A 465 14.68 -6.42 15.24
N SER A 466 14.01 -6.51 16.40
CA SER A 466 13.77 -7.79 17.06
C SER A 466 13.03 -8.78 16.14
N ARG A 467 12.02 -8.32 15.39
CA ARG A 467 11.27 -9.16 14.44
C ARG A 467 12.11 -9.56 13.23
N LEU A 468 12.88 -8.62 12.66
CA LEU A 468 13.77 -8.91 11.53
C LEU A 468 14.87 -9.92 11.92
N GLU A 469 15.44 -9.79 13.12
CA GLU A 469 16.44 -10.72 13.65
C GLU A 469 15.87 -12.14 13.78
N PHE A 470 14.65 -12.31 14.31
CA PHE A 470 14.01 -13.63 14.38
C PHE A 470 13.75 -14.22 13.00
N LEU A 471 13.31 -13.42 12.03
CA LEU A 471 13.12 -13.87 10.65
C LEU A 471 14.43 -14.31 9.98
N ASN A 472 15.53 -13.62 10.26
CA ASN A 472 16.86 -14.03 9.80
C ASN A 472 17.33 -15.32 10.50
N GLN A 473 17.09 -15.48 11.80
CA GLN A 473 17.44 -16.69 12.55
C GLN A 473 16.70 -17.94 12.06
N VAL A 474 15.44 -17.80 11.63
CA VAL A 474 14.69 -18.91 11.01
C VAL A 474 14.99 -19.08 9.51
N GLY A 475 15.98 -18.37 8.96
CA GLY A 475 16.49 -18.61 7.62
C GLY A 475 15.60 -18.11 6.47
N VAL A 476 14.68 -17.17 6.71
CA VAL A 476 13.84 -16.56 5.65
C VAL A 476 14.34 -15.18 5.22
N GLY A 477 15.59 -14.85 5.54
CA GLY A 477 16.19 -13.52 5.36
C GLY A 477 16.27 -13.01 3.91
N TYR A 478 16.12 -13.90 2.93
CA TYR A 478 16.14 -13.59 1.49
C TYR A 478 14.78 -13.10 0.96
N LEU A 479 13.70 -13.27 1.72
CA LEU A 479 12.38 -12.80 1.31
C LEU A 479 12.29 -11.28 1.46
N THR A 480 11.56 -10.64 0.55
CA THR A 480 11.19 -9.23 0.69
C THR A 480 10.01 -9.06 1.64
N LEU A 481 9.95 -7.90 2.29
CA LEU A 481 8.88 -7.55 3.23
C LEU A 481 7.50 -7.42 2.52
N ASP A 482 7.48 -7.01 1.26
CA ASP A 482 6.27 -6.86 0.44
C ASP A 482 5.81 -8.14 -0.28
N ARG A 483 6.58 -9.25 -0.16
CA ARG A 483 6.23 -10.53 -0.78
C ARG A 483 4.86 -11.01 -0.30
N MET A 484 4.02 -11.39 -1.26
CA MET A 484 2.65 -11.85 -0.99
C MET A 484 2.65 -13.19 -0.26
N THR A 485 1.81 -13.35 0.76
CA THR A 485 1.84 -14.58 1.58
C THR A 485 1.45 -15.82 0.81
N HIS A 486 0.56 -15.72 -0.17
CA HIS A 486 0.12 -16.86 -0.97
C HIS A 486 1.18 -17.38 -1.95
N THR A 487 2.29 -16.66 -2.14
CA THR A 487 3.43 -17.11 -2.97
C THR A 487 4.55 -17.75 -2.14
N LEU A 488 4.33 -17.91 -0.83
CA LEU A 488 5.23 -18.61 0.07
C LEU A 488 5.00 -20.11 -0.03
N SER A 489 6.09 -20.86 0.02
CA SER A 489 6.06 -22.30 0.26
C SER A 489 5.52 -22.61 1.66
N GLY A 490 5.10 -23.87 1.88
CA GLY A 490 4.63 -24.32 3.20
C GLY A 490 5.69 -24.11 4.30
N GLY A 491 6.96 -24.43 4.00
CA GLY A 491 8.07 -24.24 4.94
C GLY A 491 8.36 -22.78 5.24
N GLU A 492 8.37 -21.89 4.24
CA GLU A 492 8.53 -20.44 4.45
C GLU A 492 7.41 -19.86 5.33
N ALA A 493 6.15 -20.21 5.03
CA ALA A 493 5.01 -19.76 5.81
C ALA A 493 5.08 -20.24 7.27
N GLN A 494 5.50 -21.50 7.48
CA GLN A 494 5.68 -22.08 8.80
C GLN A 494 6.79 -21.39 9.58
N ARG A 495 7.96 -21.14 8.97
CA ARG A 495 9.09 -20.46 9.60
C ARG A 495 8.78 -19.01 9.95
N ILE A 496 8.05 -18.30 9.09
CA ILE A 496 7.52 -16.97 9.41
C ILE A 496 6.58 -17.02 10.61
N HIS A 497 5.66 -17.98 10.64
CA HIS A 497 4.75 -18.14 11.79
C HIS A 497 5.52 -18.44 13.08
N LEU A 498 6.54 -19.29 13.02
CA LEU A 498 7.44 -19.58 14.13
C LEU A 498 8.16 -18.32 14.63
N ALA A 499 8.71 -17.49 13.73
CA ALA A 499 9.35 -16.24 14.11
C ALA A 499 8.37 -15.27 14.81
N THR A 500 7.14 -15.14 14.31
CA THR A 500 6.09 -14.33 14.96
C THR A 500 5.76 -14.85 16.36
N GLN A 501 5.65 -16.17 16.53
CA GLN A 501 5.38 -16.77 17.84
C GLN A 501 6.54 -16.57 18.83
N ILE A 502 7.79 -16.70 18.39
CA ILE A 502 8.96 -16.42 19.24
C ILE A 502 8.99 -14.93 19.62
N GLY A 503 8.66 -14.04 18.69
CA GLY A 503 8.55 -12.60 18.93
C GLY A 503 7.51 -12.20 19.97
N SER A 504 6.47 -13.02 20.19
CA SER A 504 5.42 -12.76 21.18
C SER A 504 5.90 -12.85 22.65
N ARG A 505 7.07 -13.45 22.89
CA ARG A 505 7.68 -13.63 24.23
C ARG A 505 6.74 -14.25 25.27
N LEU A 506 5.79 -15.07 24.82
CA LEU A 506 4.87 -15.77 25.71
C LEU A 506 5.61 -16.83 26.54
N VAL A 507 5.26 -16.92 27.83
CA VAL A 507 5.84 -17.88 28.78
C VAL A 507 4.75 -18.85 29.22
N GLY A 508 5.11 -20.13 29.39
CA GLY A 508 4.17 -21.16 29.84
C GLY A 508 3.19 -21.61 28.77
N VAL A 509 3.54 -21.44 27.48
CA VAL A 509 2.78 -21.93 26.33
C VAL A 509 3.36 -23.28 25.86
N LEU A 510 2.47 -24.18 25.44
CA LEU A 510 2.85 -25.43 24.78
C LEU A 510 2.86 -25.23 23.26
N TYR A 511 4.05 -25.11 22.67
CA TYR A 511 4.21 -25.06 21.22
C TYR A 511 4.27 -26.47 20.62
N ILE A 512 3.46 -26.71 19.59
CA ILE A 512 3.38 -27.99 18.88
C ILE A 512 3.70 -27.73 17.41
N LEU A 513 4.86 -28.20 16.95
CA LEU A 513 5.38 -27.94 15.60
C LEU A 513 5.23 -29.17 14.71
N ASP A 514 4.82 -28.96 13.46
CA ASP A 514 4.66 -30.02 12.46
C ASP A 514 5.86 -30.06 11.50
N GLU A 515 6.84 -30.92 11.76
CA GLU A 515 8.02 -31.10 10.90
C GLU A 515 8.69 -29.77 10.43
N PRO A 516 9.21 -28.94 11.36
CA PRO A 516 9.71 -27.59 11.06
C PRO A 516 11.00 -27.57 10.22
N THR A 517 11.57 -28.74 9.91
CA THR A 517 12.77 -28.91 9.08
C THR A 517 12.48 -28.99 7.59
N ILE A 518 11.21 -28.90 7.18
CA ILE A 518 10.81 -29.00 5.76
C ILE A 518 11.10 -27.68 5.01
N GLY A 519 11.66 -27.84 3.81
CA GLY A 519 12.09 -26.75 2.93
C GLY A 519 13.29 -26.01 3.51
#